data_AF-A0A938LXJ8-F1
#
_entry.id   AF-A0A938LXJ8-F1
#
_cell.length_a   1.000
_cell.length_b   1.000
_cell.length_c   1.000
_cell.angle_alpha   90.00
_cell.angle_beta   90.00
_cell.angle_gamma   90.00
#
_symmetry.space_group_name_H-M   'P 1'
#
loop_
_entity.id
_entity.type
_entity.pdbx_description
1 polymer ?
#
loop_
_entity_poly.entity_id
_entity_poly.type
_entity_poly.pdbx_seq_one_letter_code
_entity_poly.pdbx_strand_id
1 'polypeptide(L)'
;MPIVIPDRRRVQAFVNRLQTAGKHWQGEVFGWPAEYTPESRKKPPGSKMCFTPADFWIGESGIWFYALMWEHGKNKEPVEFLDDRGIIKEH
;
A
#
# COMPACT_ATOMS: atom_id res chain seq x y z
N MET A 1 10.64 18.81 12.05
CA MET A 1 9.25 18.85 11.54
C MET A 1 8.49 17.72 12.22
N PRO A 2 7.24 17.91 12.68
CA PRO A 2 6.47 16.83 13.28
C PRO A 2 6.14 15.76 12.24
N ILE A 3 6.32 14.49 12.62
CA ILE A 3 5.92 13.34 11.80
C ILE A 3 4.44 13.07 12.09
N VAL A 4 3.61 13.10 11.05
CA VAL A 4 2.16 12.87 11.17
C VAL A 4 1.80 11.54 10.54
N ILE A 5 1.12 10.69 11.32
CA ILE A 5 0.59 9.42 10.83
C ILE A 5 -0.77 9.67 10.17
N PRO A 6 -0.95 9.37 8.87
CA PRO A 6 -2.20 9.62 8.20
C PRO A 6 -3.31 8.69 8.70
N ASP A 7 -4.54 9.21 8.73
CA ASP A 7 -5.72 8.40 8.99
C ASP A 7 -5.92 7.34 7.89
N ARG A 8 -6.25 6.11 8.30
CA ARG A 8 -6.40 4.97 7.38
C ARG A 8 -7.48 5.21 6.31
N ARG A 9 -8.58 5.90 6.62
CA ARG A 9 -9.64 6.17 5.64
C ARG A 9 -9.15 7.12 4.55
N ARG A 10 -8.28 8.08 4.89
CA ARG A 10 -7.65 8.96 3.90
C ARG A 10 -6.72 8.20 2.99
N VAL A 11 -5.93 7.25 3.54
CA VAL A 11 -5.07 6.38 2.74
C VAL A 11 -5.92 5.51 1.80
N GLN A 12 -6.95 4.83 2.31
CA GLN A 12 -7.86 4.01 1.49
C GLN A 12 -8.52 4.83 0.37
N ALA A 13 -8.99 6.05 0.65
CA ALA A 13 -9.57 6.92 -0.36
C ALA A 13 -8.57 7.31 -1.47
N PHE A 14 -7.29 7.49 -1.13
CA PHE A 14 -6.23 7.74 -2.10
C PHE A 14 -5.95 6.50 -2.96
N VAL A 15 -5.82 5.33 -2.33
CA VAL A 15 -5.54 4.08 -3.02
C VAL A 15 -6.67 3.69 -3.97
N ASN A 16 -7.94 3.92 -3.58
CA ASN A 16 -9.09 3.70 -4.47
C ASN A 16 -8.99 4.51 -5.78
N ARG A 17 -8.43 5.74 -5.73
CA ARG A 17 -8.21 6.55 -6.94
C ARG A 17 -7.11 5.95 -7.82
N LEU A 18 -6.01 5.49 -7.22
CA LEU A 18 -4.91 4.83 -7.94
C LEU A 18 -5.38 3.52 -8.59
N GLN A 19 -6.17 2.73 -7.85
CA GLN A 19 -6.75 1.50 -8.34
C GLN A 19 -7.69 1.73 -9.52
N THR A 20 -8.53 2.77 -9.46
CA THR A 20 -9.38 3.20 -10.57
C THR A 20 -8.55 3.64 -11.79
N ALA A 21 -7.43 4.35 -11.57
CA ALA A 21 -6.53 4.75 -12.64
C ALA A 21 -5.79 3.57 -13.28
N GLY A 22 -5.52 2.51 -12.51
CA GLY A 22 -4.92 1.26 -12.99
C GLY A 22 -3.51 1.40 -13.54
N LYS A 23 -2.80 2.48 -13.18
CA LYS A 23 -1.43 2.77 -13.62
C LYS A 23 -0.49 2.75 -12.42
N HIS A 24 0.75 2.32 -12.66
CA HIS A 24 1.80 2.45 -11.66
C HIS A 24 1.99 3.93 -11.27
N TRP A 25 2.19 4.14 -9.98
CA TRP A 25 2.41 5.47 -9.40
C TRP A 25 3.42 5.35 -8.27
N GLN A 26 4.34 6.30 -8.19
CA GLN A 26 5.34 6.40 -7.14
C GLN A 26 5.51 7.87 -6.78
N GLY A 27 5.62 8.18 -5.49
CA GLY A 27 5.84 9.54 -5.03
C GLY A 27 5.69 9.70 -3.54
N GLU A 28 5.48 10.93 -3.11
CA GLU A 28 5.20 11.26 -1.72
C GLU A 28 3.71 11.58 -1.54
N VAL A 29 3.10 11.04 -0.49
CA VAL A 29 1.73 11.39 -0.08
C VAL A 29 1.65 11.42 1.43
N PHE A 30 0.96 12.43 1.98
CA PHE A 30 0.87 12.65 3.43
C PHE A 30 2.22 12.80 4.16
N GLY A 31 3.28 13.22 3.45
CA GLY A 31 4.63 13.35 4.01
C GLY A 31 5.42 12.05 4.06
N TRP A 32 4.94 10.99 3.39
CA TRP A 32 5.58 9.68 3.37
C TRP A 32 5.83 9.20 1.94
N PRO A 33 6.94 8.48 1.68
CA PRO A 33 7.13 7.79 0.41
C PRO A 33 6.05 6.72 0.24
N ALA A 34 5.58 6.56 -0.98
CA ALA A 34 4.54 5.61 -1.32
C ALA A 34 4.65 5.14 -2.77
N GLU A 35 4.13 3.96 -3.03
CA GLU A 35 4.06 3.37 -4.36
C GLU A 35 2.78 2.56 -4.50
N TYR A 36 2.25 2.55 -5.72
CA TYR A 36 1.20 1.65 -6.16
C TYR A 36 1.67 0.93 -7.42
N THR A 37 1.61 -0.38 -7.38
CA THR A 37 1.85 -1.24 -8.54
C THR A 37 0.54 -1.94 -8.92
N PRO A 38 0.05 -1.75 -10.17
CA PRO A 38 -1.20 -2.34 -10.60
C PRO A 38 -1.05 -3.85 -10.84
N GLU A 39 -2.18 -4.55 -10.75
CA GLU A 39 -2.27 -5.96 -11.10
C GLU A 39 -1.76 -6.20 -12.52
N SER A 40 -0.96 -7.24 -12.70
CA SER A 40 -0.47 -7.68 -14.00
C SER A 40 -0.81 -9.12 -14.25
N ARG A 41 -1.22 -9.43 -15.48
CA ARG A 41 -1.43 -10.82 -15.94
C ARG A 41 -0.13 -11.62 -16.01
N LYS A 42 1.03 -10.96 -15.92
CA LYS A 42 2.31 -11.64 -15.91
C LYS A 42 2.46 -12.40 -14.60
N LYS A 43 2.74 -13.69 -14.70
CA LYS A 43 3.04 -14.53 -13.54
C LYS A 43 4.43 -14.18 -12.98
N PRO A 44 4.60 -14.04 -11.65
CA PRO A 44 5.93 -13.92 -11.04
C PRO A 44 6.76 -15.19 -11.29
N PRO A 45 8.05 -15.06 -11.67
CA PRO A 45 8.92 -16.23 -11.84
C PRO A 45 8.96 -17.10 -10.59
N GLY A 46 8.84 -18.42 -10.75
CA GLY A 46 8.89 -19.37 -9.62
C GLY A 46 7.64 -19.40 -8.72
N SER A 47 6.64 -18.55 -8.94
CA SER A 47 5.40 -18.54 -8.15
C SER A 47 4.39 -19.59 -8.65
N LYS A 48 3.44 -20.00 -7.81
CA LYS A 48 2.23 -20.73 -8.23
C LYS A 48 1.07 -19.81 -8.62
N MET A 49 1.25 -18.50 -8.47
CA MET A 49 0.21 -17.51 -8.80
C MET A 49 -0.09 -17.48 -10.31
N CYS A 50 -1.34 -17.16 -10.63
CA CYS A 50 -1.80 -17.01 -12.01
C CYS A 50 -1.59 -15.58 -12.55
N PHE A 51 -1.31 -14.61 -11.67
CA PHE A 51 -1.11 -13.20 -11.97
C PHE A 51 -0.23 -12.56 -10.87
N THR A 52 0.34 -11.38 -11.12
CA THR A 52 0.95 -10.52 -10.09
C THR A 52 -0.15 -9.62 -9.52
N PRO A 53 -0.41 -9.67 -8.20
CA PRO A 53 -1.46 -8.88 -7.58
C PRO A 53 -1.12 -7.39 -7.64
N ALA A 54 -2.14 -6.54 -7.53
CA ALA A 54 -1.89 -5.13 -7.23
C ALA A 54 -1.38 -5.00 -5.81
N ASP A 55 -0.49 -4.05 -5.56
CA ASP A 55 -0.02 -3.69 -4.23
C ASP A 55 0.11 -2.17 -4.09
N PHE A 56 -0.05 -1.71 -2.86
CA PHE A 56 0.22 -0.35 -2.44
C PHE A 56 1.00 -0.39 -1.15
N TRP A 57 1.98 0.49 -1.00
CA TRP A 57 2.62 0.74 0.27
C TRP A 57 2.87 2.24 0.50
N ILE A 58 2.93 2.61 1.77
CA ILE A 58 3.24 3.96 2.24
C ILE A 58 4.04 3.88 3.54
N GLY A 59 5.04 4.74 3.67
CA GLY A 59 5.82 4.91 4.88
C GLY A 59 7.19 4.24 4.82
N GLU A 60 7.82 4.17 5.98
CA GLU A 60 9.17 3.62 6.17
C GLU A 60 9.14 2.52 7.23
N SER A 61 9.61 1.33 6.85
CA SER A 61 9.68 0.17 7.73
C SER A 61 10.51 0.47 8.98
N GLY A 62 10.04 0.02 10.14
CA GLY A 62 10.67 0.31 11.43
C GLY A 62 10.29 1.67 12.05
N ILE A 63 9.64 2.58 11.31
CA ILE A 63 9.03 3.80 11.86
C ILE A 63 7.51 3.64 11.83
N TRP A 64 6.95 3.71 10.63
CA TRP A 64 5.55 3.47 10.33
C TRP A 64 5.44 3.08 8.86
N PHE A 65 4.84 1.92 8.60
CA PHE A 65 4.66 1.40 7.25
C PHE A 65 3.31 0.72 7.13
N TYR A 66 2.56 1.06 6.09
CA TYR A 66 1.28 0.46 5.79
C TYR A 66 1.25 -0.04 4.36
N ALA A 67 0.78 -1.28 4.17
CA ALA A 67 0.71 -1.94 2.88
C ALA A 67 -0.65 -2.60 2.67
N LEU A 68 -1.05 -2.66 1.40
CA LEU A 68 -2.27 -3.30 0.90
C LEU A 68 -1.89 -4.19 -0.28
N MET A 69 -2.37 -5.44 -0.31
CA MET A 69 -2.12 -6.35 -1.42
C MET A 69 -3.39 -7.08 -1.86
N TRP A 70 -3.73 -7.02 -3.13
CA TRP A 70 -4.91 -7.66 -3.72
C TRP A 70 -4.63 -9.11 -4.14
N GLU A 71 -4.29 -9.97 -3.18
CA GLU A 71 -3.92 -11.38 -3.43
C GLU A 71 -4.96 -12.17 -4.22
N HIS A 72 -6.24 -11.83 -4.04
CA HIS A 72 -7.38 -12.49 -4.68
C HIS A 72 -7.92 -11.72 -5.89
N GLY A 73 -7.16 -10.75 -6.39
CA GLY A 73 -7.48 -9.94 -7.56
C GLY A 73 -8.02 -8.56 -7.21
N LYS A 74 -7.84 -7.61 -8.12
CA LYS A 74 -8.13 -6.17 -7.92
C LYS A 74 -9.57 -5.80 -7.53
N ASN A 75 -10.53 -6.71 -7.69
CA ASN A 75 -11.94 -6.49 -7.35
C ASN A 75 -12.33 -7.12 -5.99
N LYS A 76 -11.36 -7.58 -5.22
CA LYS A 76 -11.54 -8.16 -3.88
C LYS A 76 -10.95 -7.23 -2.82
N GLU A 77 -11.23 -7.51 -1.55
CA GLU A 77 -10.60 -6.78 -0.46
C GLU A 77 -9.09 -7.07 -0.42
N PRO A 78 -8.25 -6.06 -0.18
CA PRO A 78 -6.82 -6.28 -0.01
C PRO A 78 -6.51 -6.93 1.33
N VAL A 79 -5.42 -7.68 1.38
CA VAL A 79 -4.76 -8.03 2.63
C VAL A 79 -4.01 -6.79 3.13
N GLU A 80 -4.25 -6.42 4.38
CA GLU A 80 -3.60 -5.27 5.02
C GLU A 80 -2.39 -5.71 5.86
N PHE A 81 -1.34 -4.89 5.83
CA PHE A 81 -0.19 -5.01 6.73
C PHE A 81 0.13 -3.64 7.32
N LEU A 82 0.35 -3.60 8.64
CA LEU A 82 0.79 -2.41 9.36
C LEU A 82 2.00 -2.75 10.23
N ASP A 83 3.07 -2.00 10.07
CA ASP A 83 4.18 -1.90 11.01
C ASP A 83 4.13 -0.52 11.67
N ASP A 84 3.72 -0.45 12.93
CA ASP A 84 3.67 0.76 13.75
C ASP A 84 4.60 0.69 14.98
N ARG A 85 5.60 -0.21 14.95
CA ARG A 85 6.51 -0.46 16.08
C ARG A 85 7.36 0.74 16.48
N GLY A 86 7.59 1.68 15.56
CA GLY A 86 8.33 2.92 15.83
C GLY A 86 7.47 4.02 16.45
N ILE A 87 6.16 3.81 16.62
CA ILE A 87 5.23 4.83 17.12
C ILE A 87 5.10 4.74 18.64
N ILE A 88 5.52 5.79 19.33
CA ILE A 88 5.32 5.96 20.76
C ILE A 88 3.99 6.69 20.98
N LYS A 89 3.10 6.08 21.77
CA LYS A 89 1.84 6.70 22.20
C LYS A 89 2.06 7.30 23.59
N GLU A 90 1.99 8.62 23.70
CA GLU A 90 1.96 9.29 25.01
C GLU A 90 0.60 9.00 25.67
N HIS A 91 0.64 8.55 26.92
CA HIS A 91 -0.52 8.24 27.76
C HIS A 91 -0.84 9.37 28.71
#